data_AF-A0A2I0W3K9-F1
#
_entry.id   AF-A0A2I0W3K9-F1
#
_cell.length_a   1.000
_cell.length_b   1.000
_cell.length_c   1.000
_cell.angle_alpha   90.00
_cell.angle_beta   90.00
_cell.angle_gamma   90.00
#
_symmetry.space_group_name_H-M   'P 1'
#
loop_
_entity.id
_entity.type
_entity.pdbx_description
1 polymer ?
#
loop_
_entity_poly.entity_id
_entity_poly.type
_entity_poly.pdbx_seq_one_letter_code
_entity_poly.pdbx_strand_id
1 'polypeptide(L)'
;MSQKFFLFFDFQDGPQAGQTVPHVHIHIIPRKSGDFEKNDEIYDAIDVKEKQLKEKLDLDIDRKDRTFEEMSREADEYRLLFS
;
A
#
# COMPACT_ATOMS: atom_id res chain seq x y z
N MET A 1 19.76 -17.66 5.65
CA MET A 1 18.32 -17.76 5.31
C MET A 1 18.06 -16.80 4.16
N SER A 2 17.46 -17.27 3.06
CA SER A 2 17.14 -16.39 1.93
C SER A 2 15.89 -15.56 2.26
N GLN A 3 16.00 -14.23 2.17
CA GLN A 3 14.86 -13.31 2.33
C GLN A 3 13.88 -13.58 1.17
N LYS A 4 12.67 -14.06 1.48
CA LYS A 4 11.61 -14.20 0.47
C LYS A 4 10.92 -12.85 0.27
N PHE A 5 10.81 -12.44 -0.98
CA PHE A 5 10.07 -11.25 -1.39
C PHE A 5 8.78 -11.66 -2.08
N PHE A 6 7.71 -10.91 -1.82
CA PHE A 6 6.40 -11.11 -2.46
C PHE A 6 5.85 -9.75 -2.90
N LEU A 7 4.90 -9.76 -3.83
CA LEU A 7 4.17 -8.57 -4.26
C LEU A 7 2.70 -8.72 -3.89
N PHE A 8 2.14 -7.67 -3.29
CA PHE A 8 0.70 -7.54 -3.08
C PHE A 8 0.13 -6.59 -4.14
N PHE A 9 -0.94 -7.02 -4.80
CA PHE A 9 -1.65 -6.26 -5.82
C PHE A 9 -3.09 -6.04 -5.35
N ASP A 10 -3.57 -4.81 -5.42
CA ASP A 10 -4.93 -4.45 -5.02
C ASP A 10 -5.58 -3.53 -6.05
N PHE A 11 -6.87 -3.77 -6.31
CA PHE A 11 -7.66 -3.09 -7.33
C PHE A 11 -9.04 -2.73 -6.77
N GLN A 12 -9.25 -1.45 -6.53
CA GLN A 12 -10.46 -0.90 -5.89
C GLN A 12 -11.37 -0.28 -6.95
N ASP A 13 -12.19 -1.12 -7.60
CA ASP A 13 -13.11 -0.67 -8.66
C ASP A 13 -14.42 -0.14 -8.08
N GLY A 14 -14.49 1.17 -7.94
CA GLY A 14 -15.67 1.89 -7.49
C GLY A 14 -15.72 2.16 -5.98
N PRO A 15 -16.64 3.04 -5.53
CA PRO A 15 -16.67 3.51 -4.15
C PRO A 15 -16.91 2.41 -3.11
N GLN A 16 -17.62 1.34 -3.49
CA GLN A 16 -17.91 0.21 -2.59
C GLN A 16 -16.70 -0.71 -2.37
N ALA A 17 -15.65 -0.58 -3.20
CA ALA A 17 -14.40 -1.30 -3.07
C ALA A 17 -13.29 -0.45 -2.41
N GLY A 18 -13.62 0.74 -1.89
CA GLY A 18 -12.67 1.63 -1.23
C GLY A 18 -12.06 2.72 -2.10
N GLN A 19 -12.47 2.84 -3.36
CA GLN A 19 -11.91 3.83 -4.28
C GLN A 19 -12.12 5.27 -3.79
N THR A 20 -11.02 5.99 -3.55
CA THR A 20 -11.04 7.39 -3.09
C THR A 20 -10.87 8.40 -4.22
N VAL A 21 -10.06 8.06 -5.24
CA VAL A 21 -9.83 8.89 -6.43
C VAL A 21 -10.58 8.26 -7.60
N PRO A 22 -11.48 9.00 -8.30
CA PRO A 22 -12.29 8.48 -9.41
C PRO A 22 -11.45 8.31 -10.70
N HIS A 23 -10.40 7.51 -10.60
CA HIS A 23 -9.51 7.12 -11.68
C HIS A 23 -9.09 5.68 -11.44
N VAL A 24 -9.10 4.85 -12.48
CA VAL A 24 -8.67 3.46 -12.39
C VAL A 24 -7.17 3.42 -12.08
N HIS A 25 -6.78 2.81 -10.97
CA HIS A 25 -5.38 2.63 -10.58
C HIS A 25 -5.21 1.29 -9.85
N ILE A 26 -3.98 0.76 -9.86
CA ILE A 26 -3.60 -0.46 -9.15
C ILE A 26 -2.56 -0.11 -8.09
N HIS A 27 -2.69 -0.68 -6.90
CA HIS A 27 -1.65 -0.62 -5.88
C HIS A 27 -0.69 -1.80 -6.06
N ILE A 28 0.61 -1.51 -6.11
CA ILE A 28 1.69 -2.52 -6.11
C ILE A 28 2.51 -2.28 -4.86
N ILE A 29 2.48 -3.23 -3.92
CA ILE A 29 3.14 -3.08 -2.63
C ILE A 29 4.17 -4.20 -2.47
N PRO A 30 5.48 -3.88 -2.51
CA PRO A 30 6.54 -4.84 -2.20
C PRO A 30 6.47 -5.30 -0.74
N ARG A 31 6.50 -6.62 -0.53
CA ARG A 31 6.38 -7.25 0.78
C ARG A 31 7.64 -8.03 1.14
N LYS A 32 7.97 -8.02 2.43
CA LYS A 32 9.10 -8.76 3.02
C LYS A 32 8.58 -9.65 4.14
N SER A 33 9.17 -10.83 4.31
CA SER A 33 8.82 -11.70 5.45
C SER A 33 8.85 -10.94 6.77
N GLY A 34 7.74 -10.96 7.51
CA GLY A 34 7.61 -10.30 8.82
C GLY A 34 7.29 -8.80 8.78
N ASP A 35 7.03 -8.21 7.60
CA ASP A 35 6.51 -6.83 7.51
C ASP A 35 5.05 -6.70 7.98
N PHE A 36 4.33 -7.83 8.03
CA PHE A 36 3.00 -7.96 8.57
C PHE A 36 2.90 -9.34 9.23
N GLU A 37 2.43 -9.39 10.48
CA GLU A 37 2.48 -10.62 11.28
C GLU A 37 1.59 -11.75 10.72
N LYS A 38 0.52 -11.42 9.99
CA LYS A 38 -0.41 -12.40 9.40
C LYS A 38 -0.85 -12.00 7.99
N ASN A 39 -0.34 -12.69 6.98
CA ASN A 39 -0.59 -12.34 5.56
C ASN A 39 -2.06 -12.49 5.13
N ASP A 40 -2.81 -13.44 5.70
CA ASP A 40 -4.22 -13.68 5.31
C ASP A 40 -5.20 -12.72 6.00
N GLU A 41 -4.80 -12.11 7.12
CA GLU A 41 -5.55 -11.04 7.78
C GLU A 41 -5.47 -9.72 7.02
N ILE A 42 -4.79 -9.64 5.87
CA ILE A 42 -4.84 -8.43 5.04
C ILE A 42 -6.24 -8.18 4.51
N TYR A 43 -6.98 -9.21 4.15
CA TYR A 43 -8.35 -9.06 3.65
C TYR A 43 -9.32 -8.66 4.78
N ASP A 44 -9.21 -9.33 5.92
CA ASP A 44 -9.99 -8.97 7.12
C ASP A 44 -9.57 -7.58 7.64
N ALA A 45 -8.29 -7.24 7.59
CA ALA A 45 -7.81 -5.91 7.96
C ALA A 45 -8.24 -4.86 6.95
N ILE A 46 -8.35 -5.12 5.65
CA ILE A 46 -8.87 -4.14 4.68
C ILE A 46 -10.37 -3.88 4.97
N ASP A 47 -11.17 -4.94 5.12
CA ASP A 47 -12.63 -4.83 5.33
C ASP A 47 -12.99 -4.27 6.73
N VAL A 48 -12.25 -4.68 7.77
CA VAL A 48 -12.38 -4.13 9.13
C VAL A 48 -11.77 -2.73 9.21
N LYS A 49 -10.64 -2.45 8.55
CA LYS A 49 -10.07 -1.09 8.50
C LYS A 49 -10.95 -0.15 7.71
N GLU A 50 -11.68 -0.53 6.68
CA GLU A 50 -12.64 0.38 6.03
C GLU A 50 -13.76 0.82 7.00
N LYS A 51 -14.28 -0.12 7.79
CA LYS A 51 -15.27 0.19 8.84
C LYS A 51 -14.66 0.96 10.01
N GLN A 52 -13.41 0.69 10.38
CA GLN A 52 -12.68 1.35 11.46
C GLN A 52 -11.95 2.64 11.02
N LEU A 53 -11.75 2.90 9.72
CA LEU A 53 -11.15 4.12 9.16
C LEU A 53 -12.02 5.34 9.50
N LYS A 54 -13.31 5.11 9.75
CA LYS A 54 -14.22 6.14 10.26
C LYS A 54 -14.08 6.39 11.76
N GLU A 55 -13.51 5.49 12.55
CA GLU A 55 -13.57 5.61 14.02
C GLU A 55 -12.28 5.40 14.80
N LYS A 56 -11.26 4.61 14.39
CA LYS A 56 -10.20 4.23 15.36
C LYS A 56 -8.92 3.52 14.89
N LEU A 57 -8.42 3.76 13.68
CA LEU A 57 -7.06 3.31 13.33
C LEU A 57 -6.19 4.49 12.92
N ASP A 58 -5.47 5.03 13.90
CA ASP A 58 -4.43 6.05 13.76
C ASP A 58 -3.14 5.47 13.10
N LEU A 59 -3.29 4.70 12.02
CA LEU A 59 -2.13 4.25 11.22
C LEU A 59 -1.43 5.41 10.52
N ASP A 60 -2.11 6.55 10.39
CA ASP A 60 -1.56 7.77 9.82
C ASP A 60 -0.91 8.69 10.87
N ILE A 61 -1.01 8.42 12.18
CA ILE A 61 -0.35 9.27 13.20
C ILE A 61 1.17 9.31 13.01
N ASP A 62 1.75 8.16 12.68
CA ASP A 62 3.20 8.03 12.46
C ASP A 62 3.58 8.17 10.98
N ARG A 63 2.61 8.36 10.09
CA ARG A 63 2.88 8.53 8.66
C ARG A 63 3.46 9.92 8.44
N LYS A 64 4.72 9.97 8.05
CA LYS A 64 5.37 11.19 7.57
C LYS A 64 5.21 11.27 6.06
N ASP A 65 4.56 12.33 5.60
CA ASP A 65 4.51 12.62 4.17
C ASP A 65 5.92 12.85 3.63
N ARG A 66 6.17 12.23 2.47
CA ARG A 66 7.45 12.34 1.78
C ARG A 66 7.53 13.68 1.06
N THR A 67 8.75 14.20 0.93
CA THR A 67 8.99 15.40 0.14
C THR A 67 8.90 15.10 -1.36
N PHE A 68 8.60 16.13 -2.16
CA PHE A 68 8.58 16.00 -3.61
C PHE A 68 9.94 15.55 -4.18
N GLU A 69 11.05 16.01 -3.59
CA GLU A 69 12.39 15.64 -4.03
C GLU A 69 12.69 14.15 -3.79
N GLU A 70 12.32 13.62 -2.62
CA GLU A 70 12.45 12.18 -2.33
C GLU A 70 11.65 11.34 -3.33
N MET A 71 10.40 11.73 -3.62
CA MET A 71 9.55 11.05 -4.59
C MET A 71 10.13 11.11 -6.02
N SER A 72 10.68 12.26 -6.43
CA SER A 72 11.30 12.43 -7.75
C SER A 72 12.53 11.53 -7.90
N ARG A 73 13.38 11.47 -6.87
CA ARG A 73 14.60 10.66 -6.87
C ARG A 73 14.28 9.17 -6.97
N GLU A 74 13.32 8.69 -6.18
CA GLU A 74 12.85 7.29 -6.25
C GLU A 74 12.30 6.95 -7.64
N ALA A 75 11.52 7.87 -8.25
CA ALA A 75 11.01 7.66 -9.60
C ALA A 75 12.12 7.58 -10.66
N ASP A 76 13.17 8.39 -10.53
CA ASP A 76 14.34 8.33 -11.43
C ASP A 76 15.08 6.99 -11.31
N GLU A 77 15.23 6.45 -10.10
CA GLU A 77 15.83 5.12 -9.89
C GLU A 77 15.01 4.02 -10.57
N TYR A 78 13.68 4.06 -10.48
CA TYR A 78 12.82 3.07 -11.15
C TYR A 78 12.87 3.17 -12.67
N ARG A 79 12.96 4.37 -13.25
CA ARG A 79 13.04 4.55 -14.71
C ARG A 79 14.25 3.82 -15.31
N LEU A 80 15.36 3.74 -14.58
CA LEU A 80 16.57 3.03 -15.02
C LEU A 80 16.39 1.52 -15.17
N LEU A 81 15.35 0.94 -14.55
CA LEU A 81 15.07 -0.50 -14.66
C LEU A 81 14.32 -0.86 -15.95
N PHE A 82 13.79 0.13 -16.67
CA PHE A 82 12.97 -0.05 -17.87
C PHE A 82 13.61 0.58 -19.12
N SER A 83 14.90 0.92 -19.05
CA SER A 83 15.69 1.48 -20.15
C SER A 83 16.29 0.41 -21.07
#